data_AF-A0A955SIN3-F1
#
_entry.id   AF-A0A955SIN3-F1
#
_cell.length_a   1.000
_cell.length_b   1.000
_cell.length_c   1.000
_cell.angle_alpha   90.00
_cell.angle_beta   90.00
_cell.angle_gamma   90.00
#
_symmetry.space_group_name_H-M   'P 1'
#
loop_
_entity.id
_entity.type
_entity.pdbx_description
1 polymer ?
#
loop_
_entity_poly.entity_id
_entity_poly.type
_entity_poly.pdbx_seq_one_letter_code
_entity_poly.pdbx_strand_id
1 'polypeptide(L)'
;MSVFVHYEAVYRISTFINLRANRPRLGVIAGIVLALLAHIVEIVIFASGYYGLILAGEYGAIVSEFTPGFSDCVYYSFVTYTTLGLGDLIPTGPLRFLTGIESLTGLVLIAWTASCIYLQMETLYRKNSTSA
;
A
#
# COMPACT_ATOMS: atom_id res chain seq x y z
N MET A 1 12.85 -2.21 -6.58
CA MET A 1 12.63 -2.40 -5.13
C MET A 1 11.15 -2.52 -4.78
N SER A 2 10.28 -1.59 -5.17
CA SER A 2 8.82 -1.69 -4.92
C SER A 2 8.20 -3.03 -5.38
N VAL A 3 8.58 -3.52 -6.58
CA VAL A 3 8.07 -4.81 -7.12
C VAL A 3 8.52 -6.02 -6.29
N PHE A 4 9.72 -5.99 -5.70
CA PHE A 4 10.24 -7.08 -4.87
C PHE A 4 9.58 -7.11 -3.49
N VAL A 5 9.37 -5.94 -2.89
CA VAL A 5 8.62 -5.80 -1.63
C VAL A 5 7.18 -6.24 -1.81
N HIS A 6 6.56 -5.89 -2.94
CA HIS A 6 5.20 -6.31 -3.25
C HIS A 6 5.10 -7.82 -3.52
N TYR A 7 6.06 -8.40 -4.24
CA TYR A 7 6.13 -9.85 -4.45
C TYR A 7 6.28 -10.62 -3.13
N GLU A 8 7.14 -10.15 -2.23
CA GLU A 8 7.36 -10.73 -0.91
C GLU A 8 6.13 -10.55 0.01
N ALA A 9 5.43 -9.41 -0.08
CA ALA A 9 4.18 -9.16 0.64
C ALA A 9 3.06 -10.10 0.17
N VAL A 10 2.90 -10.27 -1.15
CA VAL A 10 1.93 -11.21 -1.74
C VAL A 10 2.29 -12.65 -1.38
N TYR A 11 3.58 -13.01 -1.37
CA TYR A 11 4.03 -14.34 -0.95
C TYR A 11 3.71 -14.64 0.52
N ARG A 12 3.94 -13.67 1.42
CA ARG A 12 3.62 -13.78 2.85
C ARG A 12 2.12 -13.81 3.13
N ILE A 13 1.34 -13.02 2.40
CA ILE A 13 -0.13 -13.04 2.46
C ILE A 13 -0.66 -14.40 2.00
N SER A 14 -0.12 -14.95 0.91
CA SER A 14 -0.49 -16.28 0.39
C SER A 14 -0.19 -17.41 1.38
N THR A 15 0.97 -17.38 2.05
CA THR A 15 1.32 -18.37 3.09
C THR A 15 0.45 -18.23 4.34
N PHE A 16 0.15 -17.01 4.77
CA PHE A 16 -0.68 -16.76 5.96
C PHE A 16 -2.14 -17.21 5.78
N ILE A 17 -2.67 -17.07 4.56
CA ILE A 17 -4.04 -17.47 4.23
C ILE A 17 -4.15 -19.01 4.14
N ASN A 18 -3.11 -19.67 3.62
CA ASN A 18 -3.04 -21.14 3.63
C ASN A 18 -2.97 -21.71 5.06
N LEU A 19 -2.30 -21.02 5.99
CA LEU A 19 -2.16 -21.44 7.38
C LEU A 19 -3.46 -21.42 8.20
N ARG A 20 -4.51 -20.72 7.74
CA ARG A 20 -5.76 -20.53 8.51
C ARG A 20 -7.02 -21.04 7.80
N ALA A 21 -6.87 -22.06 6.95
CA ALA A 21 -7.93 -22.69 6.15
C ALA A 21 -9.11 -23.30 6.95
N ASN A 22 -8.96 -23.51 8.27
CA ASN A 22 -9.97 -24.17 9.11
C ASN A 22 -11.04 -23.24 9.72
N ARG A 23 -10.93 -21.91 9.59
CA ARG A 23 -11.94 -20.93 10.06
C ARG A 23 -12.15 -19.84 8.99
N PRO A 24 -12.97 -20.08 7.96
CA PRO A 24 -13.02 -19.24 6.76
C PRO A 24 -13.30 -17.76 7.03
N ARG A 25 -14.26 -17.45 7.92
CA ARG A 25 -14.60 -16.05 8.27
C ARG A 25 -13.47 -15.31 8.98
N LEU A 26 -12.78 -15.98 9.91
CA LEU A 26 -11.64 -15.39 10.63
C LEU A 26 -10.39 -15.27 9.74
N GLY A 27 -10.24 -16.16 8.75
CA GLY A 27 -9.18 -16.10 7.75
C GLY A 27 -9.31 -14.85 6.86
N VAL A 28 -10.51 -14.56 6.35
CA VAL A 28 -10.77 -13.38 5.50
C VAL A 28 -10.53 -12.08 6.28
N ILE A 29 -11.07 -11.95 7.50
CA ILE A 29 -10.88 -10.75 8.33
C ILE A 29 -9.40 -10.54 8.65
N ALA A 30 -8.69 -11.60 9.05
CA ALA A 30 -7.25 -11.51 9.31
C ALA A 30 -6.46 -11.14 8.04
N GLY A 31 -6.89 -11.65 6.87
CA GLY A 31 -6.31 -11.31 5.58
C GLY A 31 -6.46 -9.82 5.24
N ILE A 32 -7.64 -9.24 5.44
CA ILE A 32 -7.90 -7.81 5.23
C ILE A 32 -7.01 -6.96 6.16
N VAL A 33 -6.91 -7.32 7.45
CA VAL A 33 -6.09 -6.57 8.41
C VAL A 33 -4.62 -6.62 8.03
N LEU A 34 -4.10 -7.80 7.64
CA LEU A 34 -2.72 -7.96 7.19
C LEU A 34 -2.44 -7.17 5.91
N ALA A 35 -3.38 -7.17 4.97
CA ALA A 35 -3.31 -6.38 3.75
C ALA A 35 -3.21 -4.86 4.04
N LEU A 36 -4.04 -4.35 4.94
CA LEU A 36 -3.97 -2.94 5.36
C LEU A 36 -2.62 -2.60 6.00
N LEU A 37 -2.10 -3.47 6.86
CA LEU A 37 -0.78 -3.29 7.45
C LEU A 37 0.33 -3.31 6.39
N ALA A 38 0.23 -4.19 5.39
CA ALA A 38 1.18 -4.24 4.28
C ALA A 38 1.19 -2.92 3.49
N HIS A 39 0.01 -2.37 3.16
CA HIS A 39 -0.08 -1.08 2.49
C HIS A 39 0.48 0.07 3.33
N ILE A 40 0.28 0.07 4.66
CA ILE A 40 0.89 1.07 5.54
C ILE A 40 2.43 0.99 5.47
N VAL A 41 2.99 -0.21 5.45
CA VAL A 41 4.45 -0.40 5.30
C VAL A 41 4.94 0.12 3.95
N GLU A 42 4.20 -0.13 2.86
CA GLU A 42 4.54 0.38 1.53
C GLU A 42 4.53 1.92 1.49
N ILE A 43 3.53 2.55 2.11
CA ILE A 43 3.44 4.00 2.27
C ILE A 43 4.67 4.54 3.03
N VAL A 44 5.07 3.91 4.13
CA VAL A 44 6.26 4.34 4.90
C VAL A 44 7.54 4.21 4.07
N ILE A 45 7.64 3.20 3.20
CA ILE A 45 8.79 3.05 2.29
C ILE A 45 8.82 4.20 1.27
N PHE A 46 7.69 4.55 0.64
CA PHE A 46 7.63 5.68 -0.28
C PHE A 46 7.93 7.01 0.44
N ALA A 47 7.38 7.22 1.63
CA ALA A 47 7.66 8.36 2.48
C ALA A 47 9.16 8.51 2.79
N SER A 48 9.84 7.40 3.10
CA SER A 48 11.29 7.40 3.31
C SER A 48 12.07 7.78 2.04
N GLY A 49 11.56 7.38 0.86
CA GLY A 49 12.10 7.78 -0.44
C GLY A 49 11.98 9.28 -0.67
N TYR A 50 10.81 9.88 -0.40
CA TYR A 50 10.63 11.34 -0.46
C TYR A 50 11.57 12.06 0.48
N TYR A 51 11.63 11.62 1.75
CA TYR A 51 12.48 12.24 2.75
C TYR A 51 13.96 12.21 2.36
N GLY A 52 14.45 11.08 1.83
CA GLY A 52 15.81 10.95 1.32
C GLY A 52 16.10 11.87 0.12
N LEU A 53 15.17 11.98 -0.82
CA LEU A 53 15.29 12.86 -2.00
C LEU A 53 15.29 14.34 -1.62
N ILE A 54 14.49 14.72 -0.61
CA ILE A 54 14.46 16.09 -0.08
C ILE A 54 15.77 16.42 0.64
N LEU A 55 16.30 15.50 1.45
CA LEU A 55 17.59 15.67 2.14
C LEU A 55 18.77 15.79 1.16
N ALA A 56 18.70 15.13 0.01
CA ALA A 56 19.72 15.22 -1.04
C ALA A 56 19.76 16.61 -1.72
N GLY A 57 18.74 17.46 -1.52
CA GLY A 57 18.73 18.87 -1.93
C GLY A 57 18.58 19.15 -3.44
N GLU A 58 18.83 18.18 -4.33
CA GLU A 58 18.85 18.39 -5.77
C GLU A 58 17.54 18.06 -6.51
N TYR A 59 16.60 17.35 -5.86
CA TYR A 59 15.44 16.76 -6.54
C TYR A 59 14.11 17.49 -6.34
N GLY A 60 14.12 18.63 -5.65
CA GLY A 60 12.94 19.44 -5.31
C GLY A 60 12.48 19.28 -3.87
N ALA A 61 11.42 19.99 -3.50
CA ALA A 61 10.84 19.94 -2.16
C ALA A 61 9.34 19.67 -2.19
N ILE A 62 8.81 19.10 -1.11
CA ILE A 62 7.38 19.19 -0.82
C ILE A 62 7.17 20.58 -0.23
N VAL A 63 6.51 21.46 -0.98
CA VAL A 63 6.23 22.82 -0.51
C VAL A 63 5.13 22.71 0.53
N SER A 64 5.49 22.95 1.78
CA SER A 64 4.56 23.12 2.89
C SER A 64 4.85 24.47 3.57
N GLU A 65 3.92 24.98 4.37
CA GLU A 65 4.08 26.23 5.12
C GLU A 65 5.24 26.15 6.15
N PHE A 66 5.72 24.93 6.46
CA PHE A 66 6.83 24.64 7.36
C PHE A 66 7.92 23.77 6.71
N THR A 67 9.09 23.65 7.35
CA THR A 67 10.13 22.69 6.94
C THR A 67 9.55 21.27 6.97
N PRO A 68 9.45 20.55 5.83
CA PRO A 68 8.75 19.28 5.78
C PRO A 68 9.45 18.25 6.67
N GLY A 69 8.74 17.80 7.71
CA GLY A 69 9.18 16.72 8.57
C GLY A 69 9.00 15.35 7.91
N PHE A 70 9.56 14.32 8.52
CA PHE A 70 9.30 12.93 8.11
C PHE A 70 7.78 12.60 8.18
N SER A 71 7.07 13.16 9.15
CA SER A 71 5.61 13.04 9.29
C SER A 71 4.85 13.54 8.06
N ASP A 72 5.30 14.66 7.49
CA ASP A 72 4.62 15.30 6.35
C ASP A 72 4.86 14.48 5.09
N CYS A 73 6.03 13.86 4.97
CA CYS A 73 6.34 12.91 3.91
C CYS A 73 5.46 11.65 4.00
N VAL A 74 5.23 11.12 5.21
CA VAL A 74 4.33 9.98 5.44
C VAL A 74 2.89 10.34 5.08
N TYR A 75 2.42 11.51 5.53
CA TYR A 75 1.09 11.97 5.21
C TYR A 75 0.91 12.20 3.70
N TYR A 76 1.87 12.85 3.04
CA TYR A 76 1.88 13.05 1.59
C TYR A 76 1.83 11.73 0.82
N SER A 77 2.65 10.78 1.21
CA SER A 77 2.67 9.43 0.64
C SER A 77 1.33 8.73 0.84
N PHE A 78 0.71 8.85 2.02
CA PHE A 78 -0.60 8.27 2.30
C PHE A 78 -1.68 8.82 1.34
N VAL A 79 -1.72 10.14 1.18
CA VAL A 79 -2.68 10.84 0.32
C VAL A 79 -2.45 10.51 -1.16
N THR A 80 -1.20 10.36 -1.57
CA THR A 80 -0.82 10.05 -2.96
C THR A 80 -1.08 8.58 -3.30
N TYR A 81 -0.63 7.66 -2.44
CA TYR A 81 -0.76 6.21 -2.60
C TYR A 81 -2.22 5.77 -2.66
N THR A 82 -3.06 6.35 -1.80
CA THR A 82 -4.52 6.09 -1.80
C THR A 82 -5.27 6.86 -2.87
N THR A 83 -4.57 7.67 -3.68
CA THR A 83 -5.15 8.53 -4.72
C THR A 83 -6.15 9.57 -4.21
N LEU A 84 -6.07 9.91 -2.92
CA LEU A 84 -6.96 10.87 -2.27
C LEU A 84 -6.70 12.31 -2.74
N GLY A 85 -5.44 12.68 -2.92
CA GLY A 85 -5.04 13.93 -3.58
C GLY A 85 -5.57 15.22 -2.93
N LEU A 86 -5.45 15.38 -1.60
CA LEU A 86 -5.97 16.54 -0.84
C LEU A 86 -5.41 17.90 -1.29
N GLY A 87 -4.24 17.93 -1.92
CA GLY A 87 -3.67 19.13 -2.55
C GLY A 87 -3.10 20.18 -1.57
N ASP A 88 -3.03 19.83 -0.29
CA ASP A 88 -2.40 20.61 0.77
C ASP A 88 -0.87 20.57 0.72
N LEU A 89 -0.30 19.46 0.25
CA LEU A 89 1.12 19.29 0.01
C LEU A 89 1.38 19.12 -1.48
N ILE A 90 2.24 19.97 -2.05
CA ILE A 90 2.50 20.00 -3.48
C ILE A 90 3.96 19.63 -3.77
N PRO A 91 4.22 18.57 -4.57
CA PRO A 91 5.57 18.21 -4.98
C PRO A 91 6.08 19.20 -6.03
N THR A 92 7.34 19.61 -5.89
CA THR A 92 8.03 20.45 -6.88
C THR A 92 9.20 19.70 -7.53
N GLY A 93 9.58 20.13 -8.72
CA GLY A 93 10.68 19.53 -9.45
C GLY A 93 10.44 18.08 -9.88
N PRO A 94 11.51 17.28 -10.04
CA PRO A 94 11.45 15.86 -10.41
C PRO A 94 10.59 14.96 -9.51
N LEU A 95 10.34 15.35 -8.26
CA LEU A 95 9.48 14.59 -7.33
C LEU A 95 8.08 14.31 -7.88
N ARG A 96 7.56 15.15 -8.78
CA ARG A 96 6.25 14.95 -9.44
C ARG A 96 6.14 13.63 -10.19
N PHE A 97 7.24 13.15 -10.78
CA PHE A 97 7.25 11.86 -11.44
C PHE A 97 7.15 10.71 -10.44
N LEU A 98 7.81 10.84 -9.28
CA LEU A 98 7.70 9.86 -8.20
C LEU A 98 6.27 9.81 -7.64
N THR A 99 5.63 10.96 -7.45
CA THR A 99 4.22 11.07 -7.07
C THR A 99 3.31 10.31 -8.03
N GLY A 100 3.50 10.50 -9.34
CA GLY A 100 2.70 9.80 -10.35
C GLY A 100 2.89 8.28 -10.28
N ILE A 101 4.14 7.81 -10.12
CA ILE A 101 4.45 6.39 -10.01
C ILE A 101 3.87 5.79 -8.72
N GLU A 102 3.96 6.50 -7.60
CA GLU A 102 3.39 6.07 -6.33
C GLU A 102 1.87 5.93 -6.41
N SER A 103 1.19 6.94 -6.96
CA SER A 103 -0.28 6.90 -7.13
C SER A 103 -0.71 5.73 -8.01
N LEU A 104 -0.04 5.49 -9.14
CA LEU A 104 -0.33 4.36 -10.01
C LEU A 104 -0.07 3.03 -9.30
N THR A 105 1.05 2.94 -8.59
CA THR A 105 1.43 1.74 -7.84
C THR A 105 0.36 1.45 -6.80
N GLY A 106 0.05 2.39 -5.90
CA GLY A 106 -0.91 2.20 -4.82
C GLY A 106 -2.29 1.77 -5.32
N LEU A 107 -2.78 2.37 -6.40
CA LEU A 107 -4.03 1.96 -7.03
C LEU A 107 -4.00 0.49 -7.49
N VAL A 108 -2.94 0.07 -8.18
CA VAL A 108 -2.79 -1.32 -8.65
C VAL A 108 -2.72 -2.29 -7.47
N LEU A 109 -1.97 -1.96 -6.42
CA LEU A 109 -1.78 -2.83 -5.26
C LEU A 109 -3.06 -3.00 -4.44
N ILE A 110 -3.81 -1.91 -4.23
CA ILE A 110 -5.10 -1.95 -3.53
C ILE A 110 -6.11 -2.78 -4.34
N ALA A 111 -6.21 -2.55 -5.66
CA ALA A 111 -7.11 -3.30 -6.53
C ALA A 111 -6.77 -4.80 -6.54
N TRP A 112 -5.49 -5.14 -6.66
CA TRP A 112 -5.03 -6.53 -6.62
C TRP A 112 -5.40 -7.20 -5.30
N THR A 113 -5.17 -6.52 -4.18
CA THR A 113 -5.47 -7.02 -2.84
C THR A 113 -6.96 -7.32 -2.68
N ALA A 114 -7.81 -6.41 -3.14
CA ALA A 114 -9.26 -6.62 -3.16
C ALA A 114 -9.65 -7.85 -4.01
N SER A 115 -9.06 -8.02 -5.20
CA SER A 115 -9.31 -9.19 -6.05
C SER A 115 -8.88 -10.51 -5.40
N CYS A 116 -7.71 -10.57 -4.76
CA CYS A 116 -7.25 -11.76 -4.06
C CYS A 116 -8.17 -12.15 -2.90
N ILE A 117 -8.60 -11.18 -2.09
CA ILE A 117 -9.53 -11.41 -0.98
C ILE A 117 -10.88 -11.89 -1.51
N TYR A 118 -11.37 -11.32 -2.61
CA TYR A 118 -12.61 -11.74 -3.26
C TYR A 118 -12.54 -13.19 -3.74
N LEU A 119 -11.48 -13.59 -4.44
CA LEU A 119 -11.30 -14.97 -4.94
C LEU A 119 -11.24 -15.99 -3.78
N GLN A 120 -10.64 -15.62 -2.66
CA GLN A 120 -10.61 -16.48 -1.47
C GLN A 120 -11.99 -16.58 -0.83
N MET A 121 -12.72 -15.47 -0.73
CA MET A 121 -14.10 -15.49 -0.25
C MET A 121 -14.94 -16.43 -1.12
N GLU A 122 -14.92 -16.28 -2.45
CA GLU A 122 -15.66 -17.13 -3.38
C GLU A 122 -15.31 -18.63 -3.21
N THR A 123 -14.02 -18.94 -3.09
CA THR A 123 -13.54 -20.32 -2.90
C THR A 123 -14.04 -20.91 -1.57
N LEU A 124 -14.04 -20.11 -0.49
CA LEU A 124 -14.54 -20.53 0.82
C LEU A 124 -16.05 -20.74 0.84
N TYR A 125 -16.82 -19.86 0.18
CA TYR A 125 -18.28 -20.03 0.05
C TYR A 125 -18.62 -21.28 -0.76
N ARG A 126 -17.94 -21.51 -1.89
CA ARG A 126 -18.14 -22.71 -2.72
C ARG A 126 -17.80 -24.01 -1.99
N LYS A 127 -16.78 -24.01 -1.13
CA LYS A 127 -16.40 -25.19 -0.34
C LYS A 127 -17.41 -25.50 0.77
N ASN A 128 -18.03 -24.48 1.36
CA ASN A 128 -19.07 -24.68 2.37
C ASN A 128 -20.40 -25.18 1.77
N SER A 129 -20.71 -24.85 0.50
CA SER A 129 -21.93 -25.31 -0.16
C SER A 129 -21.89 -26.77 -0.64
N THR A 130 -20.70 -27.38 -0.74
CA THR A 130 -20.54 -28.80 -1.14
C THR A 130 -20.37 -29.76 0.05
N SER A 131 -20.30 -29.25 1.28
CA SER A 131 -20.27 -30.03 2.52
C SER A 131 -21.60 -30.06 3.27
N ALA A 132 -22.68 -29.55 2.66
CA ALA A 132 -24.06 -29.63 3.14
C ALA A 132 -24.87 -30.50 2.17
#